data_AF-A0A1Q8EP28-F1
#
_entry.id   AF-A0A1Q8EP28-F1
#
_cell.length_a   1.000
_cell.length_b   1.000
_cell.length_c   1.000
_cell.angle_alpha   90.00
_cell.angle_beta   90.00
_cell.angle_gamma   90.00
#
_symmetry.space_group_name_H-M   'P 1'
#
loop_
_entity.id
_entity.type
_entity.pdbx_description
1 polymer ?
#
loop_
_entity_poly.entity_id
_entity_poly.type
_entity_poly.pdbx_seq_one_letter_code
_entity_poly.pdbx_strand_id
1 'polypeptide(L)'
;MFPQISAAALADVCRPVGSSVVSVPLPATITAQRDLAVGGVLASVEVKAAMSCNNIFFPTGWSAQYFKSPSNVAVGLSRETFLTGVNGVGLRWTLAEPNGGRYSLSNTGLNNSTPVTEFGFPYLGGTRYYTLQHTFELIKLGDIAGGSFRFPNFSVMTRPSSALGGLYDQTLNSFSFSTVQVAVASCSLVKNSILVKMGRVDIGAFRGAGSSTPEKGFSIDLRCDAGARVNLTLDNTSQVSGYPGTIRLTSSGQSARGVGIQILDASKASPTPMPLGQRQALGTAENGVNSIKLAARYIQIGSNVSGGKADGSLTFILNYL
;
A
#
# COMPACT_ATOMS: atom_id res chain seq x y z
N MET A 1 1.94 18.85 -56.75
CA MET A 1 3.29 18.93 -56.14
C MET A 1 3.07 19.37 -54.70
N PHE A 2 3.19 18.45 -53.73
CA PHE A 2 3.09 18.85 -52.33
C PHE A 2 4.25 19.83 -52.03
N PRO A 3 4.02 20.95 -51.34
CA PRO A 3 5.12 21.82 -50.95
C PRO A 3 6.14 21.00 -50.15
N GLN A 4 7.44 21.26 -50.36
CA GLN A 4 8.56 20.49 -49.76
C GLN A 4 8.40 20.26 -48.25
N ILE A 5 7.77 21.21 -47.56
CA ILE A 5 7.43 21.16 -46.13
C ILE A 5 6.46 20.02 -45.79
N SER A 6 5.45 19.76 -46.63
CA SER A 6 4.49 18.66 -46.43
C SER A 6 5.12 17.28 -46.69
N ALA A 7 6.12 17.20 -47.57
CA ALA A 7 6.87 15.97 -47.80
C ALA A 7 7.80 15.63 -46.63
N ALA A 8 8.46 16.64 -46.06
CA ALA A 8 9.29 16.50 -44.86
C ALA A 8 8.47 15.99 -43.66
N ALA A 9 7.23 16.47 -43.48
CA ALA A 9 6.34 16.03 -42.39
C ALA A 9 5.95 14.56 -42.41
N LEU A 10 6.07 13.91 -43.58
CA LEU A 10 5.74 12.50 -43.76
C LEU A 10 6.98 11.59 -43.65
N ALA A 11 8.16 12.11 -43.99
CA ALA A 11 9.41 11.34 -44.05
C ALA A 11 10.28 11.51 -42.79
N ASP A 12 10.33 12.72 -42.22
CA ASP A 12 11.19 13.08 -41.08
C ASP A 12 10.48 12.87 -39.75
N VAL A 13 10.12 11.62 -39.49
CA VAL A 13 9.27 11.24 -38.35
C VAL A 13 9.80 10.00 -37.65
N CYS A 14 9.61 9.95 -36.33
CA CYS A 14 9.70 8.68 -35.61
C CYS A 14 8.38 7.92 -35.75
N ARG A 15 8.46 6.61 -36.00
CA ARG A 15 7.30 5.72 -36.13
C ARG A 15 7.46 4.54 -35.18
N PRO A 16 6.36 3.99 -34.62
CA PRO A 16 6.44 2.80 -33.79
C PRO A 16 6.95 1.62 -34.61
N VAL A 17 7.76 0.77 -33.99
CA VAL A 17 8.18 -0.52 -34.55
C VAL A 17 7.34 -1.59 -33.90
N GLY A 18 6.46 -2.21 -34.69
CA GLY A 18 5.46 -3.16 -34.19
C GLY A 18 4.12 -2.49 -33.88
N SER A 19 3.47 -2.90 -32.79
CA SER A 19 2.17 -2.34 -32.39
C SER A 19 2.31 -0.89 -31.94
N SER A 20 1.48 0.00 -32.48
CA SER A 20 1.35 1.39 -32.01
C SER A 20 0.59 1.50 -30.68
N VAL A 21 -0.04 0.42 -30.24
CA VAL A 21 -0.70 0.32 -28.92
C VAL A 21 0.11 -0.60 -28.03
N VAL A 22 0.61 -0.05 -26.93
CA VAL A 22 1.38 -0.75 -25.90
C VAL A 22 0.45 -1.04 -24.73
N SER A 23 0.20 -2.32 -24.48
CA SER A 23 -0.55 -2.74 -23.29
C SER A 23 0.33 -2.60 -22.05
N VAL A 24 -0.17 -1.91 -21.03
CA VAL A 24 0.51 -1.78 -19.73
C VAL A 24 -0.08 -2.81 -18.76
N PRO A 25 0.64 -3.90 -18.45
CA PRO A 25 0.11 -5.00 -17.65
C PRO A 25 0.17 -4.68 -16.15
N LEU A 26 -0.58 -3.67 -15.71
CA LEU A 26 -0.79 -3.45 -14.27
C LEU A 26 -1.45 -4.69 -13.65
N PRO A 27 -1.10 -5.04 -12.39
CA PRO A 27 -1.69 -6.18 -11.71
C PRO A 27 -3.21 -6.00 -11.58
N ALA A 28 -3.96 -7.09 -11.78
CA ALA A 28 -5.42 -7.07 -11.69
C ALA A 28 -5.93 -6.65 -10.31
N THR A 29 -5.17 -6.97 -9.25
CA THR A 29 -5.45 -6.59 -7.87
C THR A 29 -4.17 -6.08 -7.21
N ILE A 30 -4.30 -4.97 -6.48
CA ILE A 30 -3.28 -4.47 -5.54
C ILE A 30 -3.85 -4.45 -4.13
N THR A 31 -3.01 -4.81 -3.15
CA THR A 31 -3.35 -4.68 -1.74
C THR A 31 -2.62 -3.48 -1.16
N ALA A 32 -3.36 -2.45 -0.81
CA ALA A 32 -2.83 -1.27 -0.16
C ALA A 32 -2.58 -1.55 1.33
N GLN A 33 -1.31 -1.53 1.73
CA GLN A 33 -0.94 -1.53 3.15
C GLN A 33 -1.09 -0.11 3.73
N ARG A 34 -1.66 0.04 4.94
CA ARG A 34 -1.88 1.38 5.54
C ARG A 34 -0.58 1.96 6.10
N ASP A 35 0.40 1.14 6.43
CA ASP A 35 1.72 1.56 6.93
C ASP A 35 2.74 1.93 5.84
N LEU A 36 2.49 1.56 4.58
CA LEU A 36 3.29 2.06 3.46
C LEU A 36 3.29 3.60 3.55
N ALA A 37 4.46 4.21 3.64
CA ALA A 37 4.54 5.66 3.74
C ALA A 37 3.93 6.32 2.49
N VAL A 38 3.40 7.54 2.64
CA VAL A 38 3.01 8.35 1.49
C VAL A 38 4.24 8.53 0.59
N GLY A 39 4.09 8.23 -0.70
CA GLY A 39 5.17 8.15 -1.68
C GLY A 39 5.68 6.72 -1.95
N GLY A 40 5.24 5.74 -1.16
CA GLY A 40 5.60 4.34 -1.35
C GLY A 40 4.97 3.73 -2.60
N VAL A 41 5.68 2.77 -3.21
CA VAL A 41 5.26 2.06 -4.43
C VAL A 41 4.39 0.86 -4.06
N LEU A 42 3.16 0.83 -4.58
CA LEU A 42 2.19 -0.24 -4.43
C LEU A 42 2.36 -1.33 -5.50
N ALA A 43 2.70 -0.92 -6.72
CA ALA A 43 3.00 -1.81 -7.84
C ALA A 43 3.91 -1.08 -8.85
N SER A 44 4.72 -1.82 -9.59
CA SER A 44 5.60 -1.28 -10.63
C SER A 44 5.62 -2.20 -11.84
N VAL A 45 5.52 -1.61 -13.03
CA VAL A 45 5.53 -2.32 -14.32
C VAL A 45 6.42 -1.57 -15.29
N GLU A 46 7.26 -2.30 -16.02
CA GLU A 46 8.07 -1.77 -17.11
C GLU A 46 7.54 -2.30 -18.45
N VAL A 47 7.40 -1.39 -19.43
CA VAL A 47 7.11 -1.74 -20.82
C VAL A 47 8.11 -1.07 -21.74
N LYS A 48 8.48 -1.77 -22.81
CA LYS A 48 9.43 -1.27 -23.81
C LYS A 48 8.70 -0.89 -25.08
N ALA A 49 8.92 0.33 -25.57
CA ALA A 49 8.37 0.82 -26.83
C ALA A 49 9.51 1.09 -27.81
N ALA A 50 9.54 0.31 -28.90
CA ALA A 50 10.51 0.49 -29.97
C ALA A 50 9.99 1.47 -31.01
N MET A 51 10.88 2.30 -31.55
CA MET A 51 10.58 3.24 -32.62
C MET A 51 11.73 3.31 -33.62
N SER A 52 11.39 3.60 -34.86
CA SER A 52 12.34 3.88 -35.93
C SER A 52 12.20 5.35 -36.31
N CYS A 53 13.33 6.04 -36.41
CA CYS A 53 13.40 7.46 -36.69
C CYS A 53 14.28 7.65 -37.93
N ASN A 54 13.78 8.40 -38.91
CA ASN A 54 14.51 8.70 -40.13
C ASN A 54 14.46 10.21 -40.40
N ASN A 55 15.57 10.80 -40.83
CA ASN A 55 15.72 12.23 -41.09
C ASN A 55 16.41 12.46 -42.44
N ILE A 56 15.66 12.94 -43.43
CA ILE A 56 16.09 13.09 -44.82
C ILE A 56 16.01 14.56 -45.29
N PHE A 57 15.12 15.41 -44.75
CA PHE A 57 14.86 16.75 -45.28
C PHE A 57 15.34 17.90 -44.38
N PHE A 58 16.09 18.84 -44.96
CA PHE A 58 16.41 20.11 -44.30
C PHE A 58 15.18 21.06 -44.34
N PRO A 59 14.85 21.84 -43.28
CA PRO A 59 15.57 22.06 -42.03
C PRO A 59 14.94 21.33 -40.82
N THR A 60 14.76 20.02 -40.87
CA THR A 60 14.45 19.27 -39.65
C THR A 60 15.74 19.15 -38.81
N GLY A 61 15.66 19.51 -37.54
CA GLY A 61 16.86 19.61 -36.70
C GLY A 61 17.50 18.27 -36.37
N TRP A 62 18.56 18.33 -35.58
CA TRP A 62 19.40 17.17 -35.24
C TRP A 62 18.84 16.29 -34.12
N SER A 63 17.68 16.63 -33.56
CA SER A 63 16.99 15.85 -32.54
C SER A 63 15.51 15.64 -32.86
N ALA A 64 14.96 14.53 -32.37
CA ALA A 64 13.55 14.20 -32.38
C ALA A 64 13.02 14.36 -30.96
N GLN A 65 11.94 15.11 -30.81
CA GLN A 65 11.24 15.35 -29.56
C GLN A 65 10.23 14.24 -29.30
N TYR A 66 10.02 13.94 -28.03
CA TYR A 66 9.03 13.01 -27.52
C TYR A 66 8.30 13.63 -26.34
N PHE A 67 6.98 13.59 -26.40
CA PHE A 67 6.14 14.27 -25.43
C PHE A 67 4.75 13.64 -25.36
N LYS A 68 4.01 13.97 -24.30
CA LYS A 68 2.61 13.58 -24.16
C LYS A 68 1.74 14.36 -25.13
N SER A 69 0.72 13.71 -25.71
CA SER A 69 -0.24 14.42 -26.53
C SER A 69 -1.01 15.46 -25.69
N PRO A 70 -1.08 16.74 -26.11
CA PRO A 70 -1.90 17.74 -25.43
C PRO A 70 -3.40 17.43 -25.55
N SER A 71 -3.79 16.56 -26.48
CA SER A 71 -5.17 16.08 -26.68
C SER A 71 -5.58 14.94 -25.75
N ASN A 72 -4.68 14.47 -24.88
CA ASN A 72 -5.03 13.47 -23.87
C ASN A 72 -6.13 14.00 -22.93
N VAL A 73 -6.87 13.10 -22.30
CA VAL A 73 -7.82 13.47 -21.26
C VAL A 73 -7.09 14.14 -20.10
N ALA A 74 -7.64 15.25 -19.59
CA ALA A 74 -7.11 15.91 -18.41
C ALA A 74 -7.27 14.98 -17.18
N VAL A 75 -6.17 14.72 -16.49
CA VAL A 75 -6.13 13.94 -15.25
C VAL A 75 -5.51 14.82 -14.17
N GLY A 76 -6.11 14.82 -12.98
CA GLY A 76 -5.57 15.55 -11.83
C GLY A 76 -4.16 15.11 -11.49
N LEU A 77 -3.37 16.01 -10.91
CA LEU A 77 -1.97 15.77 -10.60
C LEU A 77 -1.70 16.02 -9.11
N SER A 78 -0.95 15.13 -8.47
CA SER A 78 -0.47 15.32 -7.10
C SER A 78 0.86 14.63 -6.90
N ARG A 79 1.83 15.32 -6.29
CA ARG A 79 3.17 14.78 -5.97
C ARG A 79 3.84 14.04 -7.15
N GLU A 80 3.82 14.64 -8.33
CA GLU A 80 4.35 14.04 -9.58
C GLU A 80 3.70 12.71 -9.99
N THR A 81 2.43 12.53 -9.65
CA THR A 81 1.63 11.37 -10.05
C THR A 81 0.28 11.82 -10.59
N PHE A 82 -0.25 11.08 -11.56
CA PHE A 82 -1.60 11.26 -12.05
C PHE A 82 -2.58 10.63 -11.06
N LEU A 83 -3.61 11.38 -10.65
CA LEU A 83 -4.64 10.86 -9.77
C LEU A 83 -5.43 9.75 -10.47
N THR A 84 -5.63 8.64 -9.77
CA THR A 84 -6.50 7.56 -10.25
C THR A 84 -7.95 7.80 -9.82
N GLY A 85 -8.86 6.92 -10.25
CA GLY A 85 -10.24 6.91 -9.76
C GLY A 85 -10.39 6.48 -8.28
N VAL A 86 -9.33 5.94 -7.68
CA VAL A 86 -9.31 5.54 -6.26
C VAL A 86 -8.55 6.59 -5.45
N ASN A 87 -9.21 7.13 -4.42
CA ASN A 87 -8.60 8.10 -3.52
C ASN A 87 -7.37 7.49 -2.81
N GLY A 88 -6.29 8.27 -2.70
CA GLY A 88 -5.04 7.83 -2.09
C GLY A 88 -4.13 7.01 -3.00
N VAL A 89 -4.51 6.73 -4.25
CA VAL A 89 -3.66 6.01 -5.24
C VAL A 89 -3.41 6.89 -6.46
N GLY A 90 -2.13 7.07 -6.82
CA GLY A 90 -1.68 7.78 -8.01
C GLY A 90 -0.89 6.89 -8.97
N LEU A 91 -0.79 7.27 -10.24
CA LEU A 91 0.06 6.65 -11.24
C LEU A 91 1.26 7.55 -11.53
N ARG A 92 2.46 7.11 -11.18
CA ARG A 92 3.73 7.74 -11.58
C ARG A 92 4.19 7.13 -12.89
N TRP A 93 4.66 7.97 -13.80
CA TRP A 93 5.19 7.53 -15.08
C TRP A 93 6.58 8.11 -15.31
N THR A 94 7.55 7.23 -15.46
CA THR A 94 8.93 7.59 -15.81
C THR A 94 9.34 6.95 -17.14
N LEU A 95 10.22 7.66 -17.84
CA LEU A 95 10.83 7.26 -19.09
C LEU A 95 12.32 7.07 -18.85
N ALA A 96 12.88 5.95 -19.29
CA ALA A 96 14.31 5.72 -19.34
C ALA A 96 14.77 5.46 -20.78
N GLU A 97 15.87 6.10 -21.13
CA GLU A 97 16.55 5.94 -22.41
C GLU A 97 17.65 4.87 -22.31
N PRO A 98 18.01 4.20 -23.43
CA PRO A 98 19.13 3.25 -23.47
C PRO A 98 20.49 3.82 -23.05
N ASN A 99 20.67 5.14 -23.18
CA ASN A 99 21.90 5.86 -22.81
C ASN A 99 21.94 6.30 -21.34
N GLY A 100 20.92 5.96 -20.53
CA GLY A 100 20.84 6.28 -19.11
C GLY A 100 20.05 7.53 -18.74
N GLY A 101 19.53 8.30 -19.71
CA GLY A 101 18.62 9.42 -19.44
C GLY A 101 17.33 8.97 -18.77
N ARG A 102 16.88 9.67 -17.71
CA ARG A 102 15.60 9.37 -17.02
C ARG A 102 14.76 10.63 -16.88
N TYR A 103 13.48 10.53 -17.23
CA TYR A 103 12.54 11.65 -17.24
C TYR A 103 11.25 11.28 -16.51
N SER A 104 10.73 12.19 -15.69
CA SER A 104 9.43 12.05 -15.03
C SER A 104 8.34 12.66 -15.91
N LEU A 105 7.55 11.82 -16.57
CA LEU A 105 6.48 12.26 -17.49
C LEU A 105 5.22 12.67 -16.72
N SER A 106 5.10 12.24 -15.46
CA SER A 106 4.03 12.61 -14.54
C SER A 106 4.35 13.82 -13.67
N ASN A 107 5.39 14.60 -13.97
CA ASN A 107 5.66 15.88 -13.28
C ASN A 107 4.69 17.02 -13.68
N THR A 108 3.93 16.81 -14.75
CA THR A 108 3.02 17.78 -15.37
C THR A 108 1.78 17.03 -15.89
N GLY A 109 0.68 17.73 -16.16
CA GLY A 109 -0.59 17.12 -16.57
C GLY A 109 -0.48 16.18 -17.77
N LEU A 110 -1.38 15.19 -17.86
CA LEU A 110 -1.34 14.16 -18.92
C LEU A 110 -1.62 14.76 -20.31
N ASN A 111 -2.39 15.85 -20.34
CA ASN A 111 -2.75 16.67 -21.50
C ASN A 111 -1.80 17.87 -21.70
N ASN A 112 -0.56 17.77 -21.22
CA ASN A 112 0.46 18.79 -21.37
C ASN A 112 1.68 18.20 -22.09
N SER A 113 2.17 18.87 -23.13
CA SER A 113 3.34 18.44 -23.92
C SER A 113 4.67 18.52 -23.18
N THR A 114 4.71 19.14 -22.00
CA THR A 114 5.89 19.09 -21.12
C THR A 114 5.83 17.83 -20.24
N PRO A 115 6.98 17.27 -19.80
CA PRO A 115 8.31 17.58 -20.28
C PRO A 115 8.50 17.02 -21.70
N VAL A 116 9.33 17.70 -22.47
CA VAL A 116 9.75 17.24 -23.80
C VAL A 116 11.11 16.56 -23.64
N THR A 117 11.22 15.32 -24.10
CA THR A 117 12.48 14.58 -24.18
C THR A 117 13.03 14.66 -25.60
N GLU A 118 14.34 14.80 -25.77
CA GLU A 118 14.99 14.87 -27.08
C GLU A 118 15.91 13.66 -27.32
N PHE A 119 15.83 13.10 -28.53
CA PHE A 119 16.67 12.00 -28.98
C PHE A 119 17.47 12.41 -30.20
N GLY A 120 18.67 11.85 -30.38
CA GLY A 120 19.45 12.12 -31.59
C GLY A 120 18.70 11.74 -32.86
N PHE A 121 18.74 12.60 -33.87
CA PHE A 121 18.01 12.43 -35.12
C PHE A 121 18.95 12.77 -36.29
N PRO A 122 19.76 11.80 -36.74
CA PRO A 122 20.89 12.11 -37.61
C PRO A 122 20.42 12.42 -39.03
N TYR A 123 20.59 13.68 -39.44
CA TYR A 123 20.34 14.12 -40.81
C TYR A 123 21.18 13.33 -41.81
N LEU A 124 20.53 12.71 -42.80
CA LEU A 124 21.15 11.81 -43.80
C LEU A 124 21.93 10.62 -43.20
N GLY A 125 21.73 10.31 -41.92
CA GLY A 125 22.40 9.22 -41.21
C GLY A 125 21.71 7.87 -41.32
N GLY A 126 20.66 7.77 -42.14
CA GLY A 126 19.80 6.59 -42.28
C GLY A 126 18.83 6.39 -41.11
N THR A 127 18.03 5.33 -41.19
CA THR A 127 17.05 4.97 -40.15
C THR A 127 17.74 4.49 -38.88
N ARG A 128 17.44 5.13 -37.75
CA ARG A 128 17.87 4.71 -36.41
C ARG A 128 16.74 4.08 -35.62
N TYR A 129 17.08 3.17 -34.74
CA TYR A 129 16.14 2.46 -33.89
C TYR A 129 16.40 2.82 -32.43
N TYR A 130 15.32 3.16 -31.72
CA TYR A 130 15.33 3.48 -30.30
C TYR A 130 14.36 2.57 -29.58
N THR A 131 14.73 2.12 -28.39
CA THR A 131 13.84 1.37 -27.49
C THR A 131 13.73 2.12 -26.19
N LEU A 132 12.60 2.76 -25.96
CA LEU A 132 12.34 3.50 -24.74
C LEU A 132 11.74 2.57 -23.68
N GLN A 133 12.21 2.71 -22.44
CA GLN A 133 11.69 1.99 -21.29
C GLN A 133 10.73 2.89 -20.53
N HIS A 134 9.47 2.49 -20.45
CA HIS A 134 8.45 3.19 -19.68
C HIS A 134 8.20 2.43 -18.39
N THR A 135 8.36 3.09 -17.24
CA THR A 135 8.02 2.52 -15.94
C THR A 135 6.77 3.20 -15.41
N PHE A 136 5.74 2.41 -15.15
CA PHE A 136 4.47 2.81 -14.57
C PHE A 136 4.38 2.27 -13.15
N GLU A 137 4.24 3.17 -12.17
CA GLU A 137 4.19 2.81 -10.76
C GLU A 137 2.90 3.32 -10.13
N LEU A 138 2.22 2.46 -9.37
CA LEU A 138 1.13 2.89 -8.51
C LEU A 138 1.71 3.36 -7.19
N ILE A 139 1.45 4.61 -6.82
CA ILE A 139 2.03 5.28 -5.65
C ILE A 139 0.94 5.57 -4.64
N LYS A 140 1.23 5.34 -3.36
CA LYS A 140 0.36 5.75 -2.27
C LYS A 140 0.48 7.27 -2.03
N LEU A 141 -0.64 7.97 -2.12
CA LEU A 141 -0.74 9.42 -1.93
C LEU A 141 -1.33 9.82 -0.58
N GLY A 142 -2.01 8.90 0.11
CA GLY A 142 -2.69 9.15 1.37
C GLY A 142 -3.45 7.92 1.86
N ASP A 143 -4.52 8.14 2.60
CA ASP A 143 -5.46 7.09 2.98
C ASP A 143 -6.15 6.52 1.73
N ILE A 144 -6.16 5.20 1.64
CA ILE A 144 -6.71 4.47 0.49
C ILE A 144 -8.07 3.92 0.88
N ALA A 145 -9.10 4.33 0.14
CA ALA A 145 -10.40 3.67 0.15
C ALA A 145 -10.35 2.52 -0.87
N GLY A 146 -10.83 1.33 -0.50
CA GLY A 146 -10.94 0.23 -1.45
C GLY A 146 -11.83 0.62 -2.64
N GLY A 147 -11.59 0.02 -3.81
CA GLY A 147 -12.34 0.33 -5.01
C GLY A 147 -11.70 -0.26 -6.26
N SER A 148 -12.11 0.22 -7.43
CA SER A 148 -11.48 -0.14 -8.68
C SER A 148 -11.30 1.08 -9.55
N PHE A 149 -10.26 1.08 -10.37
CA PHE A 149 -10.07 2.10 -11.38
C PHE A 149 -9.53 1.50 -12.66
N ARG A 150 -9.79 2.18 -13.77
CA ARG A 150 -9.10 1.96 -15.03
C ARG A 150 -8.50 3.29 -15.44
N PHE A 151 -7.18 3.36 -15.53
CA PHE A 151 -6.52 4.58 -15.96
C PHE A 151 -6.86 4.86 -17.44
N PRO A 152 -7.14 6.12 -17.84
CA PRO A 152 -7.49 6.41 -19.22
C PRO A 152 -6.35 6.03 -20.16
N ASN A 153 -6.71 5.52 -21.34
CA ASN A 153 -5.73 5.35 -22.40
C ASN A 153 -5.23 6.73 -22.83
N PHE A 154 -3.95 6.83 -23.16
CA PHE A 154 -3.36 8.08 -23.61
C PHE A 154 -2.30 7.84 -24.68
N SER A 155 -2.00 8.87 -25.44
CA SER A 155 -1.04 8.83 -26.54
C SER A 155 0.15 9.74 -26.28
N VAL A 156 1.26 9.37 -26.88
CA VAL A 156 2.49 10.16 -26.96
C VAL A 156 2.74 10.55 -28.40
N MET A 157 3.41 11.67 -28.56
CA MET A 157 3.69 12.27 -29.84
C MET A 157 5.17 12.48 -30.02
N THR A 158 5.55 12.67 -31.27
CA THR A 158 6.92 12.97 -31.68
C THR A 158 6.92 14.05 -32.75
N ARG A 159 8.01 14.80 -32.82
CA ARG A 159 8.30 15.76 -33.89
C ARG A 159 9.80 16.00 -34.00
N PRO A 160 10.36 16.37 -35.15
CA PRO A 160 11.70 16.92 -35.21
C PRO A 160 11.82 18.23 -34.43
N SER A 161 12.98 18.47 -33.81
CA SER A 161 13.33 19.75 -33.20
C SER A 161 13.64 20.76 -34.31
N SER A 162 12.60 21.34 -34.89
CA SER A 162 12.67 22.25 -36.04
C SER A 162 11.97 23.57 -35.74
N ALA A 163 12.37 24.65 -36.41
CA ALA A 163 11.70 25.95 -36.34
C ALA A 163 10.23 25.90 -36.77
N LEU A 164 9.83 24.87 -37.53
CA LEU A 164 8.45 24.65 -37.97
C LEU A 164 7.58 23.94 -36.91
N GLY A 165 8.18 23.50 -35.79
CA GLY A 165 7.50 23.07 -34.57
C GLY A 165 6.35 22.08 -34.80
N GLY A 166 5.16 22.47 -34.32
CA GLY A 166 3.95 21.63 -34.26
C GLY A 166 3.37 21.16 -35.60
N LEU A 167 3.85 21.68 -36.73
CA LEU A 167 3.44 21.19 -38.06
C LEU A 167 3.90 19.75 -38.34
N TYR A 168 4.85 19.25 -37.55
CA TYR A 168 5.43 17.92 -37.67
C TYR A 168 4.98 16.96 -36.55
N ASP A 169 3.98 17.34 -35.76
CA ASP A 169 3.46 16.52 -34.67
C ASP A 169 2.83 15.23 -35.21
N GLN A 170 3.38 14.09 -34.79
CA GLN A 170 2.89 12.76 -35.14
C GLN A 170 2.60 11.95 -33.88
N THR A 171 1.49 11.21 -33.88
CA THR A 171 1.21 10.23 -32.83
C THR A 171 2.16 9.04 -32.98
N LEU A 172 2.84 8.68 -31.89
CA LEU A 172 3.86 7.64 -31.91
C LEU A 172 3.35 6.32 -31.30
N ASN A 173 3.06 6.33 -29.99
CA ASN A 173 2.52 5.18 -29.27
C ASN A 173 1.31 5.60 -28.46
N SER A 174 0.42 4.64 -28.19
CA SER A 174 -0.66 4.79 -27.22
C SER A 174 -0.53 3.72 -26.16
N PHE A 175 -0.79 4.08 -24.91
CA PHE A 175 -0.76 3.17 -23.77
C PHE A 175 -2.18 2.82 -23.36
N SER A 176 -2.43 1.52 -23.21
CA SER A 176 -3.74 1.01 -22.76
C SER A 176 -3.62 0.32 -21.41
N PHE A 177 -4.60 0.56 -20.54
CA PHE A 177 -4.62 0.02 -19.18
C PHE A 177 -5.81 -0.92 -18.97
N SER A 178 -5.56 -1.99 -18.21
CA SER A 178 -6.57 -2.87 -17.63
C SER A 178 -7.19 -2.23 -16.39
N THR A 179 -8.35 -2.75 -15.97
CA THR A 179 -8.96 -2.40 -14.67
C THR A 179 -8.13 -2.99 -13.54
N VAL A 180 -7.85 -2.17 -12.52
CA VAL A 180 -7.15 -2.56 -11.31
C VAL A 180 -8.11 -2.51 -10.13
N GLN A 181 -8.16 -3.59 -9.35
CA GLN A 181 -8.86 -3.67 -8.07
C GLN A 181 -7.92 -3.24 -6.96
N VAL A 182 -8.34 -2.30 -6.12
CA VAL A 182 -7.61 -1.82 -4.95
C VAL A 182 -8.29 -2.39 -3.72
N ALA A 183 -7.67 -3.43 -3.15
CA ALA A 183 -8.06 -3.98 -1.86
C ALA A 183 -7.32 -3.24 -0.74
N VAL A 184 -8.01 -2.98 0.35
CA VAL A 184 -7.39 -2.49 1.59
C VAL A 184 -7.32 -3.69 2.52
N ALA A 185 -6.11 -4.08 2.95
CA ALA A 185 -5.96 -5.20 3.87
C ALA A 185 -6.74 -4.91 5.15
N SER A 186 -7.67 -5.79 5.51
CA SER A 186 -8.57 -5.59 6.64
C SER A 186 -8.63 -6.82 7.54
N CYS A 187 -9.11 -6.62 8.76
CA CYS A 187 -9.44 -7.70 9.68
C CYS A 187 -10.79 -7.39 10.36
N SER A 188 -11.57 -8.43 10.62
CA SER A 188 -12.83 -8.35 11.36
C SER A 188 -12.80 -9.27 12.57
N LEU A 189 -13.40 -8.83 13.68
CA LEU A 189 -13.58 -9.66 14.86
C LEU A 189 -14.59 -10.77 14.59
N VAL A 190 -14.21 -12.02 14.91
CA VAL A 190 -15.12 -13.16 14.82
C VAL A 190 -16.17 -13.11 15.96
N LYS A 191 -15.75 -12.68 17.16
CA LYS A 191 -16.61 -12.45 18.32
C LYS A 191 -16.24 -11.15 19.00
N ASN A 192 -17.24 -10.34 19.33
CA ASN A 192 -17.06 -9.05 20.01
C ASN A 192 -16.98 -9.18 21.56
N SER A 193 -17.31 -10.35 22.10
CA SER A 193 -17.26 -10.63 23.53
C SER A 193 -16.72 -12.03 23.78
N ILE A 194 -15.80 -12.14 24.74
CA ILE A 194 -15.10 -13.38 25.07
C ILE A 194 -15.33 -13.67 26.55
N LEU A 195 -16.05 -14.77 26.81
CA LEU A 195 -16.28 -15.25 28.16
C LEU A 195 -15.22 -16.28 28.53
N VAL A 196 -14.38 -15.95 29.52
CA VAL A 196 -13.39 -16.88 30.07
C VAL A 196 -13.94 -17.49 31.36
N LYS A 197 -14.23 -18.79 31.35
CA LYS A 197 -14.70 -19.51 32.55
C LYS A 197 -13.52 -19.87 33.46
N MET A 198 -13.21 -18.99 34.39
CA MET A 198 -12.10 -19.16 35.33
C MET A 198 -12.30 -20.30 36.34
N GLY A 199 -13.56 -20.64 36.64
CA GLY A 199 -13.91 -21.72 37.55
C GLY A 199 -13.75 -21.36 39.03
N ARG A 200 -13.86 -22.37 39.89
CA ARG A 200 -13.68 -22.25 41.35
C ARG A 200 -12.26 -22.63 41.72
N VAL A 201 -11.68 -21.88 42.65
CA VAL A 201 -10.32 -22.10 43.13
C VAL A 201 -10.35 -22.12 44.65
N ASP A 202 -9.71 -23.13 45.23
CA ASP A 202 -9.53 -23.22 46.68
C ASP A 202 -8.52 -22.18 47.17
N ILE A 203 -8.78 -21.62 48.36
CA ILE A 203 -7.92 -20.58 48.92
C ILE A 203 -6.48 -21.07 49.18
N GLY A 204 -6.29 -22.37 49.43
CA GLY A 204 -4.99 -23.01 49.61
C GLY A 204 -4.12 -23.06 48.35
N ALA A 205 -4.67 -22.70 47.18
CA ALA A 205 -3.88 -22.51 45.96
C ALA A 205 -2.97 -21.26 46.04
N PHE A 206 -3.29 -20.32 46.94
CA PHE A 206 -2.54 -19.09 47.13
C PHE A 206 -1.57 -19.24 48.31
N ARG A 207 -0.28 -18.99 48.07
CA ARG A 207 0.84 -19.25 48.99
C ARG A 207 1.60 -17.97 49.41
N GLY A 208 1.03 -16.80 49.13
CA GLY A 208 1.67 -15.50 49.32
C GLY A 208 1.52 -14.61 48.09
N ALA A 209 1.81 -13.32 48.28
CA ALA A 209 1.82 -12.32 47.22
C ALA A 209 2.66 -12.80 46.00
N GLY A 210 2.07 -12.73 44.81
CA GLY A 210 2.68 -13.21 43.56
C GLY A 210 2.41 -14.67 43.23
N SER A 211 1.90 -15.49 44.16
CA SER A 211 1.46 -16.84 43.86
C SER A 211 0.20 -16.81 42.97
N SER A 212 0.10 -17.77 42.06
CA SER A 212 -0.96 -17.79 41.06
C SER A 212 -1.53 -19.19 40.85
N THR A 213 -2.76 -19.23 40.34
CA THR A 213 -3.44 -20.48 39.94
C THR A 213 -2.93 -20.97 38.59
N PRO A 214 -3.25 -22.22 38.20
CA PRO A 214 -3.12 -22.64 36.81
C PRO A 214 -3.89 -21.72 35.87
N GLU A 215 -3.33 -21.50 34.69
CA GLU A 215 -3.93 -20.65 33.67
C GLU A 215 -5.08 -21.31 32.88
N LYS A 216 -5.96 -20.46 32.36
CA LYS A 216 -7.04 -20.81 31.44
C LYS A 216 -6.78 -20.11 30.11
N GLY A 217 -6.50 -20.91 29.08
CA GLY A 217 -6.28 -20.41 27.72
C GLY A 217 -7.56 -19.92 27.06
N PHE A 218 -7.47 -18.86 26.28
CA PHE A 218 -8.52 -18.34 25.41
C PHE A 218 -7.89 -17.66 24.19
N SER A 219 -8.69 -17.36 23.17
CA SER A 219 -8.22 -16.62 21.99
C SER A 219 -9.15 -15.48 21.62
N ILE A 220 -8.56 -14.45 21.02
CA ILE A 220 -9.27 -13.43 20.26
C ILE A 220 -9.09 -13.79 18.78
N ASP A 221 -10.16 -14.20 18.12
CA ASP A 221 -10.11 -14.65 16.72
C ASP A 221 -10.48 -13.52 15.76
N LEU A 222 -9.63 -13.32 14.76
CA LEU A 222 -9.76 -12.30 13.73
C LEU A 222 -9.80 -12.95 12.36
N ARG A 223 -10.75 -12.54 11.51
CA ARG A 223 -10.76 -12.94 10.12
C ARG A 223 -10.16 -11.82 9.27
N CYS A 224 -9.00 -12.09 8.69
CA CYS A 224 -8.14 -11.12 8.05
C CYS A 224 -7.88 -11.45 6.58
N ASP A 225 -7.64 -10.41 5.80
CA ASP A 225 -6.97 -10.52 4.50
C ASP A 225 -5.47 -10.75 4.72
N ALA A 226 -4.83 -11.52 3.83
CA ALA A 226 -3.38 -11.70 3.88
C ALA A 226 -2.66 -10.35 3.82
N GLY A 227 -1.70 -10.15 4.73
CA GLY A 227 -0.90 -8.93 4.78
C GLY A 227 -1.43 -7.86 5.73
N ALA A 228 -2.62 -8.03 6.33
CA ALA A 228 -3.16 -7.09 7.31
C ALA A 228 -2.29 -7.07 8.59
N ARG A 229 -1.99 -5.89 9.16
CA ARG A 229 -1.19 -5.80 10.38
C ARG A 229 -2.07 -5.40 11.56
N VAL A 230 -2.10 -6.24 12.58
CA VAL A 230 -2.98 -6.04 13.73
C VAL A 230 -2.19 -5.61 14.96
N ASN A 231 -2.71 -4.62 15.66
CA ASN A 231 -2.21 -4.24 16.98
C ASN A 231 -3.29 -4.43 18.03
N LEU A 232 -2.89 -5.00 19.16
CA LEU A 232 -3.75 -5.20 20.32
C LEU A 232 -3.32 -4.26 21.43
N THR A 233 -4.29 -3.57 22.04
CA THR A 233 -4.09 -2.85 23.30
C THR A 233 -5.13 -3.35 24.28
N LEU A 234 -4.69 -3.81 25.45
CA LEU A 234 -5.59 -4.11 26.57
C LEU A 234 -5.74 -2.84 27.40
N ASP A 235 -6.96 -2.50 27.82
CA ASP A 235 -7.15 -1.32 28.68
C ASP A 235 -6.42 -1.47 30.02
N ASN A 236 -6.11 -0.34 30.66
CA ASN A 236 -5.41 -0.30 31.94
C ASN A 236 -6.26 0.32 33.06
N THR A 237 -7.57 0.45 32.85
CA THR A 237 -8.48 1.16 33.78
C THR A 237 -8.50 0.51 35.16
N SER A 238 -8.44 -0.82 35.19
CA SER A 238 -8.50 -1.63 36.41
C SER A 238 -7.15 -2.24 36.78
N GLN A 239 -6.03 -1.70 36.28
CA GLN A 239 -4.70 -2.28 36.51
C GLN A 239 -4.30 -2.29 37.99
N VAL A 240 -3.56 -3.32 38.40
CA VAL A 240 -2.99 -3.45 39.75
C VAL A 240 -1.50 -3.11 39.69
N SER A 241 -1.09 -2.06 40.44
CA SER A 241 0.32 -1.69 40.55
C SER A 241 1.16 -2.80 41.19
N GLY A 242 2.38 -3.00 40.70
CA GLY A 242 3.30 -4.04 41.17
C GLY A 242 3.03 -5.45 40.60
N TYR A 243 1.92 -5.65 39.88
CA TYR A 243 1.57 -6.93 39.26
C TYR A 243 1.29 -6.74 37.76
N PRO A 244 2.30 -6.88 36.88
CA PRO A 244 2.13 -6.73 35.44
C PRO A 244 1.00 -7.59 34.88
N GLY A 245 0.26 -7.07 33.91
CA GLY A 245 -0.86 -7.76 33.27
C GLY A 245 -2.06 -8.06 34.18
N THR A 246 -2.14 -7.47 35.37
CA THR A 246 -3.15 -7.81 36.37
C THR A 246 -4.22 -6.74 36.47
N ILE A 247 -5.48 -7.16 36.45
CA ILE A 247 -6.65 -6.32 36.73
C ILE A 247 -7.28 -6.66 38.08
N ARG A 248 -7.94 -5.65 38.66
CA ARG A 248 -8.78 -5.79 39.86
C ARG A 248 -10.05 -6.57 39.53
N LEU A 249 -10.55 -7.28 40.53
CA LEU A 249 -11.87 -7.89 40.47
C LEU A 249 -12.96 -6.81 40.44
N THR A 250 -14.08 -7.11 39.81
CA THR A 250 -15.29 -6.28 39.88
C THR A 250 -15.76 -6.19 41.32
N SER A 251 -15.91 -4.96 41.82
CA SER A 251 -16.30 -4.72 43.20
C SER A 251 -17.77 -5.06 43.41
N SER A 252 -18.04 -5.88 44.42
CA SER A 252 -19.38 -6.16 44.93
C SER A 252 -19.27 -6.57 46.40
N GLY A 253 -20.38 -6.54 47.15
CA GLY A 253 -20.40 -6.98 48.55
C GLY A 253 -20.03 -8.45 48.76
N GLN A 254 -20.04 -9.26 47.69
CA GLN A 254 -19.68 -10.68 47.69
C GLN A 254 -18.32 -10.94 47.02
N SER A 255 -17.58 -9.89 46.64
CA SER A 255 -16.32 -10.02 45.91
C SER A 255 -15.19 -10.54 46.80
N ALA A 256 -14.36 -11.44 46.25
CA ALA A 256 -13.15 -11.92 46.91
C ALA A 256 -12.16 -10.78 47.16
N ARG A 257 -11.28 -10.93 48.15
CA ARG A 257 -10.24 -9.93 48.47
C ARG A 257 -8.85 -10.53 48.34
N GLY A 258 -7.88 -9.66 48.06
CA GLY A 258 -6.47 -10.05 47.96
C GLY A 258 -6.08 -10.79 46.68
N VAL A 259 -6.98 -10.88 45.70
CA VAL A 259 -6.78 -11.57 44.42
C VAL A 259 -7.05 -10.62 43.25
N GLY A 260 -6.28 -10.76 42.17
CA GLY A 260 -6.53 -10.13 40.88
C GLY A 260 -6.59 -11.17 39.76
N ILE A 261 -7.00 -10.75 38.56
CA ILE A 261 -6.95 -11.58 37.35
C ILE A 261 -5.76 -11.11 36.52
N GLN A 262 -4.81 -12.01 36.26
CA GLN A 262 -3.65 -11.74 35.44
C GLN A 262 -3.85 -12.30 34.03
N ILE A 263 -3.69 -11.44 33.03
CA ILE A 263 -3.73 -11.76 31.61
C ILE A 263 -2.31 -12.02 31.13
N LEU A 264 -2.14 -13.09 30.37
CA LEU A 264 -0.87 -13.59 29.89
C LEU A 264 -0.89 -13.66 28.36
N ASP A 265 0.23 -13.27 27.75
CA ASP A 265 0.54 -13.63 26.38
C ASP A 265 0.88 -15.14 26.33
N ALA A 266 0.04 -15.91 25.65
CA ALA A 266 0.17 -17.35 25.48
C ALA A 266 0.59 -17.72 24.04
N SER A 267 1.22 -16.79 23.32
CA SER A 267 1.82 -17.05 22.01
C SER A 267 3.02 -18.00 22.07
N LYS A 268 3.67 -18.08 23.23
CA LYS A 268 4.84 -18.95 23.50
C LYS A 268 4.48 -20.06 24.49
N ALA A 269 5.32 -21.09 24.54
CA ALA A 269 5.13 -22.23 25.44
C ALA A 269 5.10 -21.86 26.94
N SER A 270 5.75 -20.76 27.32
CA SER A 270 5.70 -20.21 28.68
C SER A 270 4.95 -18.87 28.64
N PRO A 271 3.72 -18.80 29.16
CA PRO A 271 2.95 -17.57 29.15
C PRO A 271 3.57 -16.48 30.04
N THR A 272 3.63 -15.26 29.52
CA THR A 272 4.19 -14.10 30.25
C THR A 272 3.14 -13.01 30.45
N PRO A 273 3.22 -12.18 31.52
CA PRO A 273 2.23 -11.14 31.75
C PRO A 273 2.09 -10.18 30.57
N MET A 274 0.86 -10.03 30.07
CA MET A 274 0.55 -9.15 28.95
C MET A 274 0.51 -7.70 29.43
N PRO A 275 1.31 -6.77 28.89
CA PRO A 275 1.28 -5.37 29.32
C PRO A 275 -0.08 -4.72 29.08
N LEU A 276 -0.62 -4.06 30.11
CA LEU A 276 -1.86 -3.27 30.00
C LEU A 276 -1.54 -1.83 29.58
N GLY A 277 -2.43 -1.22 28.80
CA GLY A 277 -2.30 0.15 28.30
C GLY A 277 -1.21 0.36 27.25
N GLN A 278 -0.52 -0.70 26.85
CA GLN A 278 0.56 -0.65 25.86
C GLN A 278 0.15 -1.36 24.57
N ARG A 279 0.52 -0.75 23.45
CA ARG A 279 0.29 -1.31 22.12
C ARG A 279 1.21 -2.51 21.89
N GLN A 280 0.62 -3.66 21.56
CA GLN A 280 1.33 -4.89 21.19
C GLN A 280 1.16 -5.15 19.68
N ALA A 281 2.27 -5.25 18.96
CA ALA A 281 2.26 -5.61 17.55
C ALA A 281 2.16 -7.14 17.40
N LEU A 282 1.11 -7.61 16.72
CA LEU A 282 0.84 -9.04 16.57
C LEU A 282 1.43 -9.64 15.28
N GLY A 283 2.09 -8.81 14.48
CA GLY A 283 2.67 -9.19 13.20
C GLY A 283 1.70 -9.05 12.02
N THR A 284 2.04 -9.75 10.94
CA THR A 284 1.28 -9.77 9.69
C THR A 284 0.32 -10.96 9.69
N ALA A 285 -0.94 -10.71 9.42
CA ALA A 285 -1.98 -11.73 9.35
C ALA A 285 -1.89 -12.54 8.06
N GLU A 286 -2.19 -13.83 8.16
CA GLU A 286 -2.45 -14.70 7.02
C GLU A 286 -3.89 -14.50 6.53
N ASN A 287 -4.18 -14.94 5.30
CA ASN A 287 -5.56 -14.93 4.81
C ASN A 287 -6.41 -15.93 5.62
N GLY A 288 -7.53 -15.47 6.17
CA GLY A 288 -8.44 -16.29 6.97
C GLY A 288 -8.37 -16.00 8.47
N VAL A 289 -8.54 -17.03 9.30
CA VAL A 289 -8.66 -16.87 10.76
C VAL A 289 -7.28 -16.82 11.41
N ASN A 290 -7.01 -15.72 12.10
CA ASN A 290 -5.81 -15.47 12.89
C ASN A 290 -6.20 -15.36 14.36
N SER A 291 -5.60 -16.18 15.21
CA SER A 291 -5.95 -16.27 16.64
C SER A 291 -4.86 -15.65 17.51
N ILE A 292 -5.23 -14.66 18.31
CA ILE A 292 -4.38 -14.10 19.35
C ILE A 292 -4.53 -14.98 20.59
N LYS A 293 -3.53 -15.81 20.87
CA LYS A 293 -3.54 -16.74 22.00
C LYS A 293 -3.19 -16.03 23.30
N LEU A 294 -4.14 -16.02 24.23
CA LEU A 294 -3.98 -15.45 25.56
C LEU A 294 -4.29 -16.50 26.61
N ALA A 295 -3.90 -16.22 27.85
CA ALA A 295 -4.36 -16.98 29.00
C ALA A 295 -4.69 -16.05 30.15
N ALA A 296 -5.55 -16.52 31.06
CA ALA A 296 -5.88 -15.81 32.29
C ALA A 296 -5.66 -16.72 33.50
N ARG A 297 -5.18 -16.15 34.61
CA ARG A 297 -5.08 -16.85 35.91
C ARG A 297 -5.42 -15.91 37.04
N TYR A 298 -5.79 -16.46 38.20
CA TYR A 298 -5.85 -15.65 39.42
C TYR A 298 -4.45 -15.51 40.01
N ILE A 299 -4.16 -14.33 40.55
CA ILE A 299 -2.90 -14.04 41.25
C ILE A 299 -3.21 -13.39 42.61
N GLN A 300 -2.51 -13.82 43.66
CA GLN A 300 -2.59 -13.18 44.96
C GLN A 300 -1.83 -11.85 44.93
N ILE A 301 -2.55 -10.76 45.19
CA ILE A 301 -2.02 -9.39 45.19
C ILE A 301 -1.94 -8.76 46.59
N GLY A 302 -2.71 -9.30 47.55
CA GLY A 302 -2.74 -8.84 48.93
C GLY A 302 -2.03 -9.80 49.89
N SER A 303 -1.76 -9.33 51.11
CA SER A 303 -1.19 -10.15 52.19
C SER A 303 -2.11 -11.30 52.60
N ASN A 304 -3.43 -11.06 52.59
CA ASN A 304 -4.45 -12.06 52.90
C ASN A 304 -5.44 -12.21 51.75
N VAL A 305 -5.89 -13.44 51.51
CA VAL A 305 -6.97 -13.76 50.58
C VAL A 305 -8.24 -14.04 51.36
N SER A 306 -9.39 -13.62 50.85
CA SER A 306 -10.71 -14.03 51.39
C SER A 306 -11.61 -14.54 50.27
N GLY A 307 -12.43 -15.54 50.59
CA GLY A 307 -13.38 -16.13 49.67
C GLY A 307 -14.44 -15.12 49.19
N GLY A 308 -14.95 -15.35 47.98
CA GLY A 308 -15.98 -14.51 47.34
C GLY A 308 -16.02 -14.74 45.83
N LYS A 309 -16.88 -14.00 45.13
CA LYS A 309 -16.91 -13.93 43.67
C LYS A 309 -15.65 -13.24 43.14
N ALA A 310 -15.07 -13.76 42.07
CA ALA A 310 -13.85 -13.24 41.47
C ALA A 310 -14.06 -12.91 39.98
N ASP A 311 -15.13 -12.20 39.68
CA ASP A 311 -15.44 -11.76 38.33
C ASP A 311 -14.61 -10.53 37.97
N GLY A 312 -14.35 -10.33 36.67
CA GLY A 312 -13.67 -9.16 36.14
C GLY A 312 -13.99 -8.96 34.67
N SER A 313 -13.77 -7.74 34.18
CA SER A 313 -13.95 -7.37 32.78
C SER A 313 -12.76 -6.58 32.29
N LEU A 314 -12.35 -6.85 31.05
CA LEU A 314 -11.27 -6.15 30.36
C LEU A 314 -11.73 -5.82 28.95
N THR A 315 -11.49 -4.59 28.53
CA THR A 315 -11.70 -4.10 27.19
C THR A 315 -10.39 -4.27 26.40
N PHE A 316 -10.50 -4.82 25.20
CA PHE A 316 -9.41 -4.84 24.25
C PHE A 316 -9.74 -3.92 23.07
N ILE A 317 -8.71 -3.27 22.55
CA ILE A 317 -8.80 -2.34 21.42
C ILE A 317 -7.91 -2.92 20.31
N LEU A 318 -8.51 -3.11 19.13
CA LEU A 318 -7.79 -3.54 17.94
C LEU A 318 -7.63 -2.38 16.99
N ASN A 319 -6.38 -2.14 16.59
CA ASN A 319 -6.04 -1.13 15.60
C ASN A 319 -5.46 -1.82 14.36
N TYR A 320 -6.09 -1.58 13.22
CA TYR A 320 -5.71 -2.13 11.92
C TYR A 320 -4.82 -1.14 11.17
N LEU A 321 -3.59 -1.58 10.88
CA LEU A 321 -2.59 -0.92 10.03
C LEU A 321 -2.43 -1.66 8.69
#